data_AF-A0A1S1SX41-F1
#
_entry.id   AF-A0A1S1SX41-F1
#
_cell.length_a   1.000
_cell.length_b   1.000
_cell.length_c   1.000
_cell.angle_alpha   90.00
_cell.angle_beta   90.00
_cell.angle_gamma   90.00
#
_symmetry.space_group_name_H-M   'P 1'
#
loop_
_entity.id
_entity.type
_entity.pdbx_description
1 polymer ?
#
loop_
_entity_poly.entity_id
_entity_poly.type
_entity_poly.pdbx_seq_one_letter_code
_entity_poly.pdbx_strand_id
1 'polypeptide(L)'
;MKNDRLAVSAGAIGAMRASIMERVERLHQAKQAGDVPAWEDEFKELANDLEMACAIYFDGQMSGRTGLLAKNLICDFLNMINADEDLRGEMEKAIHASDTFTNIRDFRARVKRDA
;
A
#
# COMPACT_ATOMS: atom_id res chain seq x y z
N MET A 1 -16.46 -21.07 -10.83
CA MET A 1 -15.67 -20.97 -9.58
C MET A 1 -14.22 -20.49 -9.78
N LYS A 2 -13.38 -21.10 -10.63
CA LYS A 2 -11.99 -20.61 -10.85
C LYS A 2 -11.93 -19.25 -11.57
N ASN A 3 -12.80 -19.03 -12.57
CA ASN A 3 -12.85 -17.78 -13.32
C ASN A 3 -13.40 -16.60 -12.49
N ASP A 4 -14.35 -16.87 -11.59
CA ASP A 4 -14.96 -15.85 -10.73
C ASP A 4 -13.93 -15.28 -9.75
N ARG A 5 -13.08 -16.13 -9.14
CA ARG A 5 -11.98 -15.67 -8.26
C ARG A 5 -10.94 -14.83 -8.99
N LEU A 6 -10.63 -15.14 -10.25
CA LEU A 6 -9.67 -14.37 -11.05
C LEU A 6 -10.22 -13.00 -11.46
N ALA A 7 -11.51 -12.93 -11.83
CA ALA A 7 -12.17 -11.66 -12.14
C ALA A 7 -12.27 -10.75 -10.91
N VAL A 8 -12.61 -11.30 -9.75
CA VAL A 8 -12.62 -10.58 -8.47
C VAL A 8 -11.22 -10.09 -8.09
N SER A 9 -10.20 -10.94 -8.26
CA SER A 9 -8.79 -10.58 -8.05
C SER A 9 -8.34 -9.40 -8.90
N ALA A 10 -8.65 -9.42 -10.20
CA ALA A 10 -8.27 -8.36 -11.13
C ALA A 10 -9.00 -7.04 -10.83
N GLY A 11 -10.29 -7.11 -10.47
CA GLY A 11 -11.08 -5.95 -10.08
C GLY A 11 -10.56 -5.28 -8.80
N ALA A 12 -10.26 -6.07 -7.76
CA ALA A 12 -9.69 -5.57 -6.52
C ALA A 12 -8.35 -4.85 -6.77
N ILE A 13 -7.42 -5.48 -7.52
CA ILE A 13 -6.12 -4.90 -7.85
C ILE A 13 -6.27 -3.63 -8.68
N GLY A 14 -7.20 -3.62 -9.65
CA GLY A 14 -7.49 -2.43 -10.45
C GLY A 14 -7.95 -1.26 -9.58
N ALA A 15 -8.88 -1.51 -8.66
CA ALA A 15 -9.40 -0.50 -7.74
C ALA A 15 -8.31 0.01 -6.77
N MET A 16 -7.53 -0.88 -6.15
CA MET A 16 -6.43 -0.47 -5.27
C MET A 16 -5.38 0.34 -6.02
N ARG A 17 -4.99 -0.09 -7.22
CA ARG A 17 -4.03 0.67 -8.03
C ARG A 17 -4.58 2.05 -8.36
N ALA A 18 -5.86 2.17 -8.72
CA ALA A 18 -6.47 3.47 -8.98
C ALA A 18 -6.43 4.37 -7.73
N SER A 19 -6.83 3.84 -6.57
CA SER A 19 -6.79 4.56 -5.28
C SER A 19 -5.39 5.04 -4.96
N ILE A 20 -4.41 4.13 -4.96
CA ILE A 20 -3.01 4.46 -4.65
C ILE A 20 -2.46 5.53 -5.60
N MET A 21 -2.72 5.42 -6.91
CA MET A 21 -2.24 6.41 -7.88
C MET A 21 -2.91 7.78 -7.68
N GLU A 22 -4.19 7.81 -7.31
CA GLU A 22 -4.89 9.04 -6.96
C GLU A 22 -4.30 9.69 -5.71
N ARG A 23 -3.98 8.90 -4.67
CA ARG A 23 -3.31 9.40 -3.45
C ARG A 23 -1.92 9.96 -3.74
N VAL A 24 -1.14 9.29 -4.59
CA VAL A 24 0.18 9.76 -5.02
C VAL A 24 0.08 11.11 -5.74
N GLU A 25 -0.91 11.29 -6.61
CA GLU A 25 -1.14 12.56 -7.29
C GLU A 25 -1.51 13.67 -6.31
N ARG A 26 -2.41 13.39 -5.35
CA ARG A 26 -2.79 14.38 -4.33
C ARG A 26 -1.62 14.75 -3.41
N LEU A 27 -0.80 13.78 -3.02
CA LEU A 27 0.45 14.02 -2.30
C LEU A 27 1.39 14.93 -3.09
N HIS A 28 1.53 14.69 -4.39
CA HIS A 28 2.35 15.53 -5.25
C HIS A 28 1.83 16.97 -5.29
N GLN A 29 0.52 17.14 -5.45
CA GLN A 29 -0.13 18.46 -5.48
C GLN A 29 0.00 19.21 -4.15
N ALA A 30 -0.25 18.54 -3.02
CA ALA A 30 -0.08 19.14 -1.69
C ALA A 30 1.37 19.57 -1.44
N LYS A 31 2.35 18.74 -1.84
CA LYS A 31 3.78 19.07 -1.76
C LYS A 31 4.13 20.29 -2.61
N GLN A 32 3.62 20.37 -3.84
CA GLN A 32 3.84 21.53 -4.72
C GLN A 32 3.20 22.82 -4.18
N ALA A 33 2.04 22.70 -3.54
CA ALA A 33 1.35 23.83 -2.93
C ALA A 33 1.99 24.29 -1.61
N GLY A 34 2.89 23.50 -1.02
CA GLY A 34 3.46 23.75 0.31
C GLY A 34 2.44 23.54 1.44
N ASP A 35 1.35 22.81 1.19
CA ASP A 35 0.30 22.52 2.16
C ASP A 35 0.68 21.29 2.98
N VAL A 36 1.42 21.51 4.06
CA VAL A 36 1.92 20.44 4.94
C VAL A 36 0.79 19.62 5.56
N PRO A 37 -0.27 20.22 6.16
CA PRO A 37 -1.39 19.44 6.70
C PRO A 37 -2.07 18.56 5.64
N ALA A 38 -2.35 19.08 4.45
CA ALA A 38 -2.96 18.28 3.39
C ALA A 38 -2.04 17.14 2.93
N TRP A 39 -0.73 17.39 2.89
CA TRP A 39 0.26 16.38 2.55
C TRP A 39 0.32 15.26 3.60
N GLU A 40 0.36 15.60 4.89
CA GLU A 40 0.35 14.64 6.00
C GLU A 40 -0.93 13.78 5.98
N ASP A 41 -2.09 14.39 5.72
CA ASP A 41 -3.37 13.68 5.68
C ASP A 41 -3.46 12.72 4.48
N GLU A 42 -3.04 13.14 3.29
CA GLU A 42 -3.01 12.24 2.12
C GLU A 42 -1.97 11.12 2.29
N PHE A 43 -0.90 11.35 3.05
CA PHE A 43 0.07 10.30 3.36
C PHE A 43 -0.53 9.24 4.28
N LYS A 44 -1.26 9.64 5.32
CA LYS A 44 -1.98 8.70 6.21
C LYS A 44 -2.97 7.84 5.42
N GLU A 45 -3.69 8.44 4.49
CA GLU A 45 -4.62 7.73 3.59
C GLU A 45 -3.88 6.74 2.69
N LEU A 46 -2.74 7.13 2.11
CA LEU A 46 -1.90 6.21 1.33
C LEU A 46 -1.40 5.03 2.17
N ALA A 47 -0.97 5.28 3.41
CA ALA A 47 -0.50 4.23 4.32
C ALA A 47 -1.64 3.26 4.69
N ASN A 48 -2.86 3.77 4.90
CA ASN A 48 -4.06 2.95 5.12
C ASN A 48 -4.42 2.10 3.90
N ASP A 49 -4.33 2.67 2.70
CA ASP A 49 -4.57 1.93 1.45
C ASP A 49 -3.54 0.79 1.26
N LEU A 50 -2.27 1.03 1.60
CA LEU A 50 -1.23 0.00 1.56
C LEU A 50 -1.45 -1.09 2.61
N GLU A 51 -1.92 -0.73 3.81
CA GLU A 51 -2.30 -1.69 4.86
C GLU A 51 -3.44 -2.60 4.40
N MET A 52 -4.48 -2.00 3.81
CA MET A 52 -5.60 -2.75 3.23
C MET A 52 -5.14 -3.66 2.08
N ALA A 53 -4.24 -3.19 1.22
CA ALA A 53 -3.70 -4.00 0.13
C ALA A 53 -2.94 -5.23 0.64
N CYS A 54 -2.19 -5.08 1.74
CA CYS A 54 -1.52 -6.20 2.40
C CYS A 54 -2.53 -7.21 2.97
N ALA A 55 -3.62 -6.74 3.58
CA ALA A 55 -4.68 -7.62 4.08
C ALA A 55 -5.36 -8.43 2.96
N ILE A 56 -5.74 -7.77 1.85
CA ILE A 56 -6.36 -8.42 0.69
C ILE A 56 -5.42 -9.45 0.06
N TYR A 57 -4.10 -9.17 0.05
CA TYR A 57 -3.10 -10.13 -0.38
C TYR A 57 -3.09 -11.38 0.51
N PHE A 58 -3.14 -11.21 1.83
CA PHE A 58 -3.15 -12.31 2.78
C PHE A 58 -4.44 -13.15 2.75
N ASP A 59 -5.58 -12.54 2.46
CA ASP A 59 -6.86 -13.24 2.29
C ASP A 59 -6.88 -14.18 1.08
N GLY A 60 -5.80 -14.24 0.29
CA GLY A 60 -5.69 -15.13 -0.86
C GLY A 60 -6.68 -14.78 -1.97
N GLN A 61 -7.18 -13.54 -1.96
CA GLN A 61 -7.99 -12.99 -3.04
C GLN A 61 -7.15 -12.72 -4.29
N MET A 62 -5.83 -12.63 -4.15
CA MET A 62 -4.90 -12.44 -5.25
C MET A 62 -4.07 -13.71 -5.47
N SER A 63 -4.18 -14.32 -6.66
CA SER A 63 -3.47 -15.56 -6.97
C SER A 63 -2.92 -15.58 -8.40
N GLY A 64 -1.96 -16.46 -8.68
CA GLY A 64 -1.32 -16.53 -10.00
C GLY A 64 -0.59 -15.24 -10.38
N ARG A 65 -0.64 -14.86 -11.66
CA ARG A 65 0.08 -13.69 -12.20
C ARG A 65 -0.40 -12.36 -11.59
N THR A 66 -1.69 -12.23 -11.30
CA THR A 66 -2.24 -11.01 -10.68
C THR A 66 -1.79 -10.89 -9.23
N GLY A 67 -1.72 -12.00 -8.48
CA GLY A 67 -1.13 -12.02 -7.14
C GLY A 67 0.34 -11.62 -7.10
N LEU A 68 1.14 -12.08 -8.08
CA LEU A 68 2.53 -11.65 -8.20
C LEU A 68 2.66 -10.16 -8.52
N LEU A 69 1.83 -9.65 -9.43
CA LEU A 69 1.81 -8.23 -9.77
C LEU A 69 1.48 -7.36 -8.54
N ALA A 70 0.48 -7.76 -7.77
CA ALA A 70 0.11 -7.04 -6.55
C ALA A 70 1.20 -7.10 -5.48
N LYS A 71 1.82 -8.27 -5.28
CA LYS A 71 2.99 -8.40 -4.39
C LYS A 71 4.07 -7.39 -4.77
N ASN A 72 4.45 -7.34 -6.05
CA ASN A 72 5.49 -6.43 -6.54
C ASN A 72 5.08 -4.96 -6.36
N LEU A 73 3.83 -4.61 -6.69
CA LEU A 73 3.32 -3.24 -6.52
C LEU A 73 3.42 -2.78 -5.05
N ILE A 74 2.95 -3.61 -4.11
CA ILE A 74 3.03 -3.30 -2.68
C ILE A 74 4.49 -3.18 -2.25
N CYS A 75 5.37 -4.08 -2.71
CA CYS A 75 6.81 -4.01 -2.43
C CYS A 75 7.43 -2.70 -2.91
N ASP A 76 7.13 -2.28 -4.13
CA ASP A 76 7.70 -1.07 -4.73
C ASP A 76 7.31 0.18 -3.93
N PHE A 77 6.04 0.31 -3.54
CA PHE A 77 5.58 1.42 -2.70
C PHE A 77 6.23 1.40 -1.32
N LEU A 78 6.26 0.26 -0.64
CA LEU A 78 6.88 0.16 0.68
C LEU A 78 8.39 0.42 0.61
N ASN A 79 9.07 0.02 -0.48
CA ASN A 79 10.48 0.32 -0.71
C ASN A 79 10.72 1.81 -0.94
N MET A 80 9.85 2.46 -1.72
CA MET A 80 9.89 3.91 -1.94
C MET A 80 9.74 4.67 -0.63
N ILE A 81 8.72 4.34 0.18
CA ILE A 81 8.50 4.95 1.51
C ILE A 81 9.72 4.75 2.41
N ASN A 82 10.32 3.56 2.41
CA ASN A 82 11.48 3.29 3.27
C ASN A 82 12.76 3.98 2.80
N ALA A 83 12.90 4.27 1.50
CA ALA A 83 14.07 4.92 0.91
C ALA A 83 14.05 6.45 1.09
N ASP A 84 12.87 7.04 1.24
CA ASP A 84 12.68 8.48 1.46
C ASP A 84 12.57 8.78 2.97
N GLU A 85 13.41 9.69 3.47
CA GLU A 85 13.47 9.99 4.91
C GLU A 85 12.21 10.70 5.42
N ASP A 86 11.62 11.59 4.61
CA ASP A 86 10.40 12.32 4.98
C ASP A 86 9.22 11.35 5.08
N LEU A 87 9.05 10.50 4.05
CA LEU A 87 7.97 9.51 4.02
C LEU A 87 8.12 8.47 5.14
N ARG A 88 9.36 8.05 5.44
CA ARG A 88 9.63 7.16 6.57
C ARG A 88 9.28 7.83 7.90
N GLY A 89 9.65 9.10 8.09
CA GLY A 89 9.30 9.86 9.28
C GLY A 89 7.80 9.99 9.49
N GLU A 90 7.03 10.25 8.42
CA GLU A 90 5.57 10.27 8.52
C GLU A 90 4.96 8.91 8.82
N MET A 91 5.51 7.85 8.23
CA MET A 91 5.08 6.48 8.54
C MET A 91 5.25 6.17 10.02
N GLU A 92 6.37 6.60 10.61
CA GLU A 92 6.64 6.44 12.04
C GLU A 92 5.67 7.25 12.91
N LYS A 93 5.35 8.49 12.51
CA LYS A 93 4.35 9.34 13.21
C LYS A 93 2.93 8.76 13.13
N ALA A 94 2.58 8.10 12.03
CA ALA A 94 1.26 7.50 11.84
C ALA A 94 1.03 6.26 12.74
N ILE A 95 2.09 5.62 13.22
CA ILE A 95 2.03 4.49 14.16
C ILE A 95 1.67 5.01 15.54
N HIS A 96 0.39 4.90 15.90
CA HIS A 96 -0.15 5.35 17.18
C HIS A 96 -0.43 4.21 18.16
N ALA A 97 -0.42 2.96 17.69
CA ALA A 97 -0.60 1.76 18.50
C ALA A 97 0.26 0.59 17.96
N SER A 98 0.46 -0.43 18.79
CA SER A 98 1.29 -1.60 18.41
C SER A 98 0.72 -2.41 17.24
N ASP A 99 -0.59 -2.32 17.04
CA ASP A 99 -1.34 -2.98 15.98
C ASP A 99 -1.53 -2.11 14.72
N THR A 100 -1.15 -0.83 14.75
CA THR A 100 -1.11 0.02 13.56
C THR A 100 -0.17 -0.61 12.52
N PHE A 101 -0.66 -0.74 11.28
CA PHE A 101 0.07 -1.30 10.15
C PHE A 101 0.59 -2.73 10.35
N THR A 102 -0.19 -3.58 11.05
CA THR A 102 0.17 -4.99 11.28
C THR A 102 0.30 -5.77 9.97
N ASN A 103 -0.58 -5.55 8.99
CA ASN A 103 -0.53 -6.27 7.73
C ASN A 103 0.71 -5.87 6.91
N ILE A 104 1.10 -4.60 6.89
CA ILE A 104 2.35 -4.15 6.26
C ILE A 104 3.56 -4.84 6.90
N ARG A 105 3.61 -4.88 8.24
CA ARG A 105 4.69 -5.53 8.99
C ARG A 105 4.78 -7.03 8.67
N ASP A 106 3.65 -7.72 8.68
CA ASP A 106 3.58 -9.15 8.38
C ASP A 106 3.91 -9.41 6.91
N PHE A 107 3.47 -8.56 6.00
CA PHE A 107 3.76 -8.65 4.57
C PHE A 107 5.26 -8.52 4.34
N ARG A 108 5.92 -7.51 4.93
CA ARG A 108 7.37 -7.35 4.87
C ARG A 108 8.12 -8.56 5.40
N ALA A 109 7.68 -9.14 6.52
CA ALA A 109 8.28 -10.33 7.10
C ALA A 109 8.14 -11.56 6.19
N ARG A 110 6.98 -11.74 5.54
CA ARG A 110 6.74 -12.83 4.59
C ARG A 110 7.58 -12.68 3.33
N VAL A 111 7.57 -11.51 2.70
CA VAL A 111 8.29 -11.30 1.43
C VAL A 111 9.80 -11.47 1.61
N LYS A 112 10.38 -11.06 2.75
CA LYS A 112 11.80 -11.31 3.05
C LYS A 112 12.16 -12.80 3.15
N ARG A 113 11.21 -13.68 3.49
CA ARG A 113 11.44 -15.13 3.55
C ARG A 113 11.36 -15.79 2.17
N ASP A 114 10.65 -15.16 1.23
CA ASP A 114 10.48 -15.64 -0.14
C ASP A 114 11.62 -15.24 -1.08
N ALA A 115 12.53 -14.35 -0.65
CA ALA A 115 13.66 -13.81 -1.41
C ALA A 115 14.96 -14.54 -1.09
#